data_AF-A0A125RBA4-F1
#
_entry.id   AF-A0A125RBA4-F1
#
_cell.length_a   1.000
_cell.length_b   1.000
_cell.length_c   1.000
_cell.angle_alpha   90.00
_cell.angle_beta   90.00
_cell.angle_gamma   90.00
#
_symmetry.space_group_name_H-M   'P 1'
#
loop_
_entity.id
_entity.type
_entity.pdbx_description
1 polymer ?
#
loop_
_entity_poly.entity_id
_entity_poly.type
_entity_poly.pdbx_seq_one_letter_code
_entity_poly.pdbx_strand_id
1 'polypeptide(L)'
;MSSTAVMICTNQGQGLPHSVKKYKVAMKATAASVGSGEDVGVNVVMSKDATGNVSITADSGVFSAEIIDGVASITVPGLADGTYSYDVQYGGGGKYKNCTSCVTFTVGD
;
A
#
# COMPACT_ATOMS: atom_id res chain seq x y z
N MET A 1 -22.95 -6.05 1.73
CA MET A 1 -22.05 -6.42 2.84
C MET A 1 -20.64 -6.05 2.42
N SER A 2 -20.16 -4.84 2.73
CA SER A 2 -18.81 -4.39 2.32
C SER A 2 -17.79 -4.98 3.30
N SER A 3 -17.16 -6.08 2.90
CA SER A 3 -16.09 -6.71 3.68
C SER A 3 -14.78 -6.01 3.33
N THR A 4 -14.43 -4.94 4.04
CA THR A 4 -13.11 -4.33 3.94
C THR A 4 -12.10 -5.29 4.57
N ALA A 5 -11.45 -6.11 3.75
CA ALA A 5 -10.36 -6.96 4.19
C ALA A 5 -9.16 -6.09 4.57
N VAL A 6 -8.98 -5.82 5.86
CA VAL A 6 -7.75 -5.24 6.39
C VAL A 6 -6.74 -6.37 6.55
N MET A 7 -5.96 -6.65 5.50
CA MET A 7 -4.88 -7.64 5.58
C MET A 7 -3.67 -7.00 6.27
N ILE A 8 -3.47 -7.36 7.55
CA ILE A 8 -2.38 -6.83 8.39
C ILE A 8 -1.09 -7.59 8.07
N CYS A 9 -0.17 -6.90 7.38
CA CYS A 9 1.29 -7.08 7.34
C CYS A 9 1.85 -8.47 7.72
N THR A 10 2.20 -9.29 6.73
CA THR A 10 3.12 -10.43 6.90
C THR A 10 4.57 -10.00 6.62
N ASN A 11 5.50 -10.44 7.46
CA ASN A 11 6.93 -10.09 7.44
C ASN A 11 7.71 -11.27 6.84
N GLN A 12 8.47 -11.05 5.76
CA GLN A 12 9.45 -12.02 5.25
C GLN A 12 10.80 -11.76 5.98
N GLY A 13 11.25 -12.70 6.83
CA GLY A 13 12.54 -12.62 7.57
C GLY A 13 13.77 -12.84 6.67
N GLN A 14 15.04 -12.76 7.08
CA GLN A 14 15.80 -12.63 8.34
C GLN A 14 17.13 -11.88 8.07
N GLY A 15 17.83 -11.45 9.12
CA GLY A 15 18.81 -10.36 9.11
C GLY A 15 20.27 -10.63 8.75
N LEU A 16 21.02 -9.52 8.70
CA LEU A 16 22.48 -9.43 8.61
C LEU A 16 23.05 -8.76 9.89
N PRO A 17 24.29 -9.11 10.30
CA PRO A 17 24.76 -8.90 11.66
C PRO A 17 25.31 -7.48 11.89
N HIS A 18 24.47 -6.44 11.78
CA HIS A 18 24.68 -5.09 12.38
C HIS A 18 23.33 -4.36 12.64
N SER A 19 22.22 -5.11 12.71
CA SER A 19 20.87 -4.57 12.53
C SER A 19 20.44 -3.57 13.62
N VAL A 20 20.32 -2.30 13.24
CA VAL A 20 19.57 -1.28 13.99
C VAL A 20 18.19 -1.84 14.34
N LYS A 21 17.77 -1.75 15.61
CA LYS A 21 16.43 -2.17 16.05
C LYS A 21 15.38 -1.27 15.38
N LYS A 22 14.81 -1.75 14.28
CA LYS A 22 13.67 -1.12 13.61
C LYS A 22 12.35 -1.70 14.13
N TYR A 23 11.35 -0.84 14.29
CA TYR A 23 10.01 -1.19 14.75
C TYR A 23 9.15 -1.74 13.61
N LYS A 24 8.13 -2.54 13.98
CA LYS A 24 7.04 -2.90 13.06
C LYS A 24 6.14 -1.67 12.90
N VAL A 25 5.80 -1.32 11.66
CA VAL A 25 4.80 -0.29 11.37
C VAL A 25 3.45 -0.96 11.11
N ALA A 26 2.36 -0.31 11.51
CA ALA A 26 1.03 -0.68 11.06
C ALA A 26 0.76 0.08 9.76
N MET A 27 0.47 -0.66 8.69
CA MET A 27 0.12 -0.12 7.39
C MET A 27 -1.30 -0.56 7.05
N LYS A 28 -2.13 0.38 6.63
CA LYS A 28 -3.50 0.12 6.15
C LYS A 28 -3.67 0.74 4.78
N ALA A 29 -3.83 -0.09 3.77
CA ALA A 29 -4.22 0.36 2.44
C ALA A 29 -5.74 0.25 2.25
N THR A 30 -6.33 1.25 1.61
CA THR A 30 -7.75 1.32 1.28
C THR A 30 -7.92 1.95 -0.09
N ALA A 31 -8.86 1.44 -0.87
CA ALA A 31 -9.26 2.02 -2.15
C ALA A 31 -10.78 2.01 -2.24
N ALA A 32 -11.34 3.01 -2.91
CA ALA A 32 -12.75 3.03 -3.26
C ALA A 32 -12.99 2.26 -4.56
N SER A 33 -14.19 1.70 -4.72
CA SER A 33 -14.66 1.26 -6.04
C SER A 33 -14.97 2.48 -6.90
N VAL A 34 -14.61 2.42 -8.17
CA VAL A 34 -14.79 3.51 -9.14
C VAL A 34 -15.50 2.98 -10.39
N GLY A 35 -16.04 3.90 -11.20
CA GLY A 35 -16.68 3.55 -12.46
C GLY A 35 -15.67 3.05 -13.51
N SER A 36 -16.18 2.40 -14.55
CA SER A 36 -15.36 1.90 -15.67
C SER A 36 -14.50 3.02 -16.27
N GLY A 37 -13.19 2.81 -16.37
CA GLY A 37 -12.25 3.79 -16.94
C GLY A 37 -11.90 4.98 -16.04
N GLU A 38 -12.37 5.01 -14.79
CA GLU A 38 -11.95 6.01 -13.81
C GLU A 38 -10.62 5.66 -13.13
N ASP A 39 -9.97 6.68 -12.59
CA ASP A 39 -8.72 6.53 -11.84
C ASP A 39 -9.00 6.09 -10.40
N VAL A 40 -8.29 5.06 -9.94
CA VAL A 40 -8.43 4.57 -8.56
C VAL A 40 -7.40 5.22 -7.65
N GLY A 41 -7.89 5.93 -6.64
CA GLY A 41 -7.08 6.43 -5.54
C GLY A 41 -6.90 5.37 -4.44
N VAL A 42 -5.69 4.83 -4.31
CA VAL A 42 -5.29 3.98 -3.18
C VAL A 42 -4.73 4.86 -2.07
N ASN A 43 -5.45 4.95 -0.96
CA ASN A 43 -5.04 5.66 0.23
C ASN A 43 -4.36 4.70 1.22
N VAL A 44 -3.15 5.05 1.64
CA VAL A 44 -2.32 4.28 2.55
C VAL A 44 -2.10 5.08 3.82
N VAL A 45 -2.51 4.53 4.95
CA VAL A 45 -2.36 5.15 6.28
C VAL A 45 -1.39 4.33 7.11
N MET A 46 -0.43 5.02 7.71
CA MET A 46 0.65 4.49 8.54
C MET A 46 0.82 5.36 9.81
N SER A 47 1.80 5.03 10.64
CA SER A 47 2.19 5.90 11.75
C SER A 47 2.67 7.27 11.23
N LYS A 48 2.30 8.36 11.91
CA LYS A 48 2.66 9.74 11.52
C LYS A 48 4.16 10.02 11.38
N ASP A 49 4.98 9.23 12.07
CA ASP A 49 6.44 9.32 12.06
C ASP A 49 7.09 8.34 11.07
N ALA A 50 6.28 7.62 10.28
CA ALA A 50 6.77 6.83 9.16
C ALA A 50 7.21 7.76 8.04
N THR A 51 8.40 7.51 7.52
CA THR A 51 9.02 8.26 6.42
C THR A 51 9.39 7.31 5.29
N GLY A 52 9.54 7.84 4.08
CA GLY A 52 9.93 7.07 2.90
C GLY A 52 8.80 7.02 1.88
N ASN A 53 8.78 5.96 1.08
CA ASN A 53 7.84 5.79 -0.01
C ASN A 53 7.11 4.45 0.08
N VAL A 54 5.88 4.45 -0.43
CA VAL A 54 5.12 3.25 -0.72
C VAL A 54 5.00 3.08 -2.22
N SER A 55 4.94 1.83 -2.67
CA SER A 55 4.84 1.50 -4.08
C SER A 55 3.83 0.38 -4.32
N ILE A 56 3.11 0.47 -5.42
CA ILE A 56 2.22 -0.56 -5.93
C ILE A 56 2.77 -1.02 -7.27
N THR A 57 2.92 -2.33 -7.43
CA THR A 57 3.24 -2.93 -8.73
C THR A 57 1.95 -3.44 -9.35
N ALA A 58 1.56 -2.84 -10.47
CA ALA A 58 0.46 -3.27 -11.32
C ALA A 58 1.00 -3.75 -12.67
N ASP A 59 0.17 -4.42 -13.47
CA ASP A 59 0.53 -4.81 -14.84
C ASP A 59 0.89 -3.61 -15.72
N SER A 60 0.29 -2.44 -15.46
CA SER A 60 0.56 -1.18 -16.17
C SER A 60 1.86 -0.49 -15.75
N GLY A 61 2.51 -0.94 -14.67
CA GLY A 61 3.76 -0.37 -14.18
C GLY A 61 3.82 -0.27 -12.66
N VAL A 62 4.85 0.43 -12.18
CA VAL A 62 5.07 0.67 -10.75
C VAL A 62 4.67 2.10 -10.41
N PHE A 63 3.70 2.25 -9.50
CA PHE A 63 3.26 3.54 -8.99
C PHE A 63 3.80 3.74 -7.59
N SER A 64 4.42 4.87 -7.31
CA SER A 64 4.96 5.17 -5.98
C SER A 64 4.49 6.53 -5.46
N ALA A 65 4.36 6.62 -4.15
CA ALA A 65 3.98 7.85 -3.45
C ALA A 65 4.84 8.03 -2.19
N GLU A 66 5.17 9.29 -1.90
CA GLU A 66 5.84 9.67 -0.66
C GLU A 66 4.86 9.60 0.52
N ILE A 67 5.37 9.21 1.68
CA ILE A 67 4.62 9.23 2.94
C ILE A 67 4.81 10.60 3.59
N ILE A 68 3.72 11.37 3.67
CA ILE A 68 3.68 12.68 4.31
C ILE A 68 2.74 12.58 5.51
N ASP A 69 3.28 12.86 6.71
CA ASP A 69 2.55 12.76 7.99
C ASP A 69 1.86 11.39 8.22
N GLY A 70 2.49 10.31 7.74
CA GLY A 70 1.96 8.95 7.83
C GLY A 70 0.87 8.61 6.81
N VAL A 71 0.65 9.45 5.81
CA VAL A 71 -0.32 9.22 4.74
C VAL A 71 0.38 9.22 3.38
N ALA A 72 0.00 8.30 2.52
CA ALA A 72 0.41 8.28 1.11
C ALA A 72 -0.78 7.98 0.23
N SER A 73 -0.85 8.63 -0.94
CA SER A 73 -1.91 8.44 -1.92
C SER A 73 -1.31 8.06 -3.26
N ILE A 74 -1.72 6.91 -3.80
CA ILE A 74 -1.28 6.40 -5.09
C ILE A 74 -2.48 6.40 -6.03
N THR A 75 -2.33 6.97 -7.22
CA THR A 75 -3.35 6.94 -8.26
C THR A 75 -2.99 5.89 -9.31
N VAL A 76 -3.90 4.96 -9.58
CA VAL A 76 -3.78 3.96 -10.65
C VAL A 76 -4.80 4.30 -11.75
N PRO A 77 -4.36 4.79 -12.91
CA PRO A 77 -5.27 5.27 -13.94
C PRO A 77 -5.76 4.16 -14.88
N GLY A 78 -6.94 4.38 -15.46
CA GLY A 78 -7.43 3.64 -16.64
C GLY A 78 -7.59 2.14 -16.44
N LEU A 79 -8.20 1.72 -15.33
CA LEU A 79 -8.54 0.32 -15.10
C LEU A 79 -9.85 -0.05 -15.81
N ALA A 80 -9.88 -1.25 -16.41
CA ALA A 80 -11.09 -1.81 -17.00
C ALA A 80 -11.98 -2.40 -15.90
N ASP A 81 -13.22 -2.78 -16.25
CA ASP A 81 -14.11 -3.42 -15.28
C ASP A 81 -13.55 -4.74 -14.78
N GLY A 82 -13.55 -4.90 -13.47
CA GLY A 82 -12.97 -6.07 -12.82
C GLY A 82 -12.66 -5.87 -11.36
N THR A 83 -12.28 -6.97 -10.71
CA THR A 83 -11.79 -6.96 -9.34
C THR A 83 -10.26 -6.97 -9.35
N TYR A 84 -9.67 -5.96 -8.73
CA TYR A 84 -8.22 -5.82 -8.64
C TYR A 84 -7.75 -6.05 -7.21
N SER A 85 -6.62 -6.73 -7.08
CA SER A 85 -5.92 -6.95 -5.83
C SER A 85 -4.47 -6.54 -6.01
N TYR A 86 -4.05 -5.49 -5.31
CA TYR A 86 -2.70 -4.95 -5.38
C TYR A 86 -1.97 -5.07 -4.05
N ASP A 87 -0.67 -5.36 -4.14
CA ASP A 87 0.24 -5.34 -3.01
C ASP A 87 0.90 -3.98 -2.89
N VAL A 88 0.57 -3.28 -1.82
CA VAL A 88 1.22 -2.02 -1.45
C VAL A 88 2.45 -2.35 -0.61
N GLN A 89 3.62 -2.04 -1.16
CA GLN A 89 4.91 -2.30 -0.55
C GLN A 89 5.49 -1.02 0.06
N TYR A 90 5.98 -1.13 1.28
CA TYR A 90 6.79 -0.12 1.95
C TYR A 90 8.21 -0.67 2.10
N GLY A 91 9.20 0.01 1.52
CA GLY A 91 10.60 -0.42 1.55
C GLY A 91 11.27 -0.35 2.92
N GLY A 92 10.58 0.23 3.93
CA GLY A 92 11.17 0.55 5.21
C GLY A 92 11.91 1.90 5.17
N GLY A 93 12.13 2.48 6.34
CA GLY A 93 12.75 3.81 6.42
C GLY A 93 13.05 4.17 7.87
N GLY A 94 14.20 4.80 8.12
CA GLY A 94 14.64 5.27 9.44
C GLY A 94 14.41 4.24 10.56
N LYS A 95 13.29 4.41 11.27
CA LYS A 95 12.85 3.63 12.44
C LYS A 95 12.05 2.37 12.11
N TYR A 96 11.47 2.23 10.92
CA TYR A 96 10.52 1.17 10.59
C TYR A 96 11.06 0.16 9.58
N LYS A 97 10.69 -1.11 9.77
CA LYS A 97 10.99 -2.19 8.82
C LYS A 97 10.11 -2.07 7.56
N ASN A 98 10.52 -2.75 6.50
CA ASN A 98 9.68 -2.94 5.33
C ASN A 98 8.39 -3.68 5.71
N CYS A 99 7.31 -3.39 5.00
CA CYS A 99 6.04 -4.10 5.16
C CYS A 99 5.26 -4.11 3.85
N THR A 100 4.37 -5.08 3.72
CA THR A 100 3.45 -5.19 2.57
C THR A 100 2.03 -5.27 3.08
N SER A 101 1.10 -4.56 2.42
CA SER A 101 -0.32 -4.58 2.70
C SER A 101 -1.09 -4.81 1.40
N CYS A 102 -2.09 -5.68 1.43
CA CYS A 102 -2.95 -5.94 0.28
C CYS A 102 -4.14 -4.97 0.30
N VAL A 103 -4.50 -4.45 -0.88
CA VAL A 103 -5.73 -3.71 -1.12
C VAL A 103 -6.52 -4.40 -2.24
N THR A 104 -7.84 -4.51 -2.04
CA THR A 104 -8.76 -5.05 -3.04
C THR A 104 -9.87 -4.06 -3.30
N PHE A 105 -10.20 -3.84 -4.56
CA PHE A 105 -11.30 -2.99 -4.98
C PHE A 105 -11.89 -3.49 -6.30
N THR A 106 -13.08 -3.00 -6.63
CA THR A 106 -13.79 -3.31 -7.87
C THR A 106 -13.91 -2.07 -8.73
N VAL A 107 -13.69 -2.23 -10.02
CA VAL A 107 -13.95 -1.23 -11.05
C VAL A 107 -15.16 -1.72 -11.83
N GLY A 108 -16.19 -0.88 -11.94
CA GLY A 108 -17.45 -1.20 -12.61
C GLY A 108 -18.63 -0.45 -12.01
N ASP A 109 -19.69 -0.35 -12.82
CA ASP A 109 -21.00 0.24 -12.48
C ASP A 109 -21.91 -0.71 -11.68
#